data_AF-A0A7D5GFC3-F1
#
_entry.id   AF-A0A7D5GFC3-F1
#
_cell.length_a   1.000
_cell.length_b   1.000
_cell.length_c   1.000
_cell.angle_alpha   90.00
_cell.angle_beta   90.00
_cell.angle_gamma   90.00
#
_symmetry.space_group_name_H-M   'P 1'
#
loop_
_entity.id
_entity.type
_entity.pdbx_description
1 polymer ?
#
loop_
_entity_poly.entity_id
_entity_poly.type
_entity_poly.pdbx_seq_one_letter_code
_entity_poly.pdbx_strand_id
1 'polypeptide(L)'
;MTQDQIGTQYAGILFRTFVNADDPADVKQVRQLQDQIGVVQSSAGSFEIPNWDQQSLEQIDDTLRTLYYTIDNWSDAFGDVGQVDPVKFFYLQRVGVDWRPGTVRSTHPPTDTRPE
;
A
#
# COMPACT_ATOMS: atom_id res chain seq x y z
N MET A 1 -12.69 -5.58 -17.69
CA MET A 1 -11.65 -4.55 -17.86
C MET A 1 -10.90 -4.88 -19.14
N THR A 2 -10.74 -3.92 -20.04
CA THR A 2 -9.93 -4.08 -21.26
C THR A 2 -8.76 -3.12 -21.22
N GLN A 3 -7.71 -3.40 -22.00
CA GLN A 3 -6.55 -2.52 -22.11
C GLN A 3 -6.95 -1.09 -22.52
N ASP A 4 -7.88 -0.95 -23.47
CA ASP A 4 -8.39 0.34 -23.93
C ASP A 4 -9.05 1.17 -22.80
N GLN A 5 -9.60 0.51 -21.77
CA GLN A 5 -10.23 1.19 -20.64
C GLN A 5 -9.24 1.70 -19.60
N ILE A 6 -8.09 1.03 -19.42
CA ILE A 6 -7.15 1.30 -18.31
C ILE A 6 -5.79 1.82 -18.78
N GLY A 7 -5.50 1.79 -20.08
CA GLY A 7 -4.27 2.30 -20.68
C GLY A 7 -3.07 1.35 -20.61
N THR A 8 -3.18 0.20 -19.95
CA THR A 8 -2.11 -0.81 -19.87
C THR A 8 -2.69 -2.23 -19.88
N GLN A 9 -1.86 -3.24 -20.09
CA GLN A 9 -2.25 -4.65 -19.95
C GLN A 9 -2.29 -5.15 -18.49
N TYR A 10 -1.91 -4.27 -17.53
CA TYR A 10 -1.83 -4.60 -16.11
C TYR A 10 -2.94 -3.89 -15.33
N ALA A 11 -3.64 -4.66 -14.51
CA ALA A 11 -4.63 -4.15 -13.58
C ALA A 11 -4.40 -4.74 -12.19
N GLY A 12 -4.46 -3.91 -11.16
CA GLY A 12 -4.61 -4.35 -9.77
C GLY A 12 -6.08 -4.29 -9.37
N ILE A 13 -6.59 -5.38 -8.79
CA ILE A 13 -7.95 -5.42 -8.23
C ILE A 13 -7.81 -5.69 -6.74
N LEU A 14 -8.31 -4.77 -5.91
CA LEU A 14 -8.26 -4.88 -4.46
C LEU A 14 -9.67 -5.12 -3.92
N PHE A 15 -9.84 -6.24 -3.21
CA PHE A 15 -11.05 -6.53 -2.45
C PHE A 15 -10.80 -6.22 -0.98
N ARG A 16 -11.70 -5.44 -0.36
CA ARG A 16 -11.67 -5.18 1.08
C ARG A 16 -12.96 -5.66 1.70
N THR A 17 -12.83 -6.48 2.74
CA THR A 17 -13.96 -6.94 3.55
C THR A 17 -13.78 -6.40 4.96
N PHE A 18 -14.83 -5.78 5.51
CA PHE A 18 -14.85 -5.41 6.91
C PHE A 18 -15.02 -6.67 7.77
N VAL A 19 -14.32 -6.70 8.91
CA VAL A 19 -14.39 -7.81 9.87
C VAL A 19 -14.27 -7.26 11.29
N ASN A 20 -15.15 -7.72 12.18
CA ASN A 20 -14.98 -7.64 13.61
C ASN A 20 -14.08 -8.81 14.06
N ALA A 21 -12.83 -8.52 14.40
CA ALA A 21 -11.86 -9.54 14.77
C ALA A 21 -12.16 -10.20 16.13
N ASP A 22 -12.97 -9.56 16.97
CA ASP A 22 -13.36 -10.07 18.29
C ASP A 22 -14.56 -11.03 18.23
N ASP A 23 -15.21 -11.17 17.07
CA ASP A 23 -16.32 -12.10 16.84
C ASP A 23 -15.87 -13.26 15.91
N PRO A 24 -15.62 -14.47 16.46
CA PRO A 24 -15.23 -15.63 15.66
C PRO A 24 -16.24 -16.03 14.58
N ALA A 25 -17.54 -15.72 14.77
CA ALA A 25 -18.57 -16.01 13.78
C ALA A 25 -18.46 -15.07 12.58
N ASP A 26 -18.23 -13.77 12.83
CA ASP A 26 -18.00 -12.78 11.78
C ASP A 26 -16.72 -13.08 10.99
N VAL A 27 -15.63 -13.46 11.67
CA VAL A 27 -14.39 -13.91 11.02
C VAL A 27 -14.65 -15.11 10.10
N LYS A 28 -15.44 -16.10 10.56
CA LYS A 28 -15.78 -17.27 9.74
C LYS A 28 -16.59 -16.88 8.51
N GLN A 29 -17.55 -15.96 8.65
CA GLN A 29 -18.37 -15.48 7.54
C GLN A 29 -17.54 -14.71 6.51
N VAL A 30 -16.68 -13.79 6.96
CA VAL A 30 -15.79 -13.02 6.08
C VAL A 30 -14.85 -13.94 5.28
N ARG A 31 -14.29 -14.98 5.91
CA ARG A 31 -13.48 -15.98 5.21
C ARG A 31 -14.27 -16.67 4.10
N GLN A 32 -15.49 -17.12 4.38
CA GLN A 32 -16.35 -17.76 3.37
C GLN A 32 -16.67 -16.83 2.19
N LEU A 33 -16.79 -15.51 2.43
CA LEU A 33 -16.96 -14.53 1.35
C LEU A 33 -15.68 -14.32 0.55
N GLN A 34 -14.53 -14.27 1.21
CA GLN A 34 -13.22 -14.14 0.56
C GLN A 34 -12.88 -15.37 -0.30
N ASP A 35 -13.22 -16.58 0.17
CA ASP A 35 -13.02 -17.84 -0.55
C ASP A 35 -13.82 -17.91 -1.87
N GLN A 36 -14.88 -17.10 -2.00
CA GLN A 36 -15.70 -17.02 -3.22
C GLN A 36 -15.15 -16.03 -4.25
N ILE A 37 -14.12 -15.25 -3.92
CA ILE A 37 -13.53 -14.28 -4.85
C ILE A 37 -12.74 -15.03 -5.93
N GLY A 38 -13.25 -14.99 -7.15
CA GLY A 38 -12.59 -15.52 -8.33
C GLY A 38 -12.29 -14.43 -9.35
N VAL A 39 -11.18 -14.57 -10.06
CA VAL A 39 -10.83 -13.73 -11.22
C VAL A 39 -10.72 -14.64 -12.43
N VAL A 40 -11.44 -14.30 -13.50
CA VAL A 40 -11.44 -15.05 -14.76
C VAL A 40 -10.99 -14.12 -15.88
N GLN A 41 -10.04 -14.59 -16.67
CA GLN A 41 -9.63 -13.98 -17.94
C GLN A 41 -10.19 -14.81 -19.10
N SER A 42 -10.64 -14.14 -20.17
CA SER A 42 -11.16 -14.82 -21.37
C SER A 42 -10.08 -15.61 -22.11
N SER A 43 -8.83 -15.19 -21.99
CA SER A 43 -7.65 -15.82 -22.58
C SER A 43 -6.44 -15.53 -21.70
N ALA A 44 -5.49 -16.48 -21.61
CA ALA A 44 -4.24 -16.25 -20.91
C ALA A 44 -3.40 -15.18 -21.62
N GLY A 45 -2.93 -14.18 -20.88
CA GLY A 45 -1.97 -13.18 -21.37
C GLY A 45 -0.50 -13.59 -21.14
N SER A 46 0.42 -12.73 -21.58
CA SER A 46 1.85 -12.79 -21.21
C SER A 46 2.16 -11.76 -20.10
N PHE A 47 3.13 -12.09 -19.25
CA PHE A 47 3.67 -11.15 -18.26
C PHE A 47 4.97 -10.57 -18.80
N GLU A 48 4.90 -9.33 -19.29
CA GLU A 48 6.00 -8.62 -19.97
C GLU A 48 6.29 -7.28 -19.28
N ILE A 49 7.29 -7.27 -18.44
CA ILE A 49 7.69 -6.08 -17.70
C ILE A 49 8.87 -5.38 -18.37
N PRO A 50 8.98 -4.04 -18.29
CA PRO A 50 10.16 -3.33 -18.75
C PRO A 50 11.44 -3.84 -18.06
N ASN A 51 12.56 -3.80 -18.77
CA ASN A 51 13.87 -4.02 -18.16
C ASN A 51 14.28 -2.75 -17.39
N TRP A 52 13.78 -2.58 -16.18
CA TRP A 52 14.06 -1.41 -15.36
C TRP A 52 15.55 -1.33 -15.01
N ASP A 53 16.06 -0.10 -14.96
CA ASP A 53 17.41 0.17 -14.47
C ASP A 53 17.46 0.00 -12.95
N GLN A 54 17.97 -1.16 -12.54
CA GLN A 54 18.10 -1.54 -11.14
C GLN A 54 19.03 -0.60 -10.36
N GLN A 55 20.10 -0.09 -10.98
CA GLN A 55 21.04 0.81 -10.33
C GLN A 55 20.37 2.15 -10.00
N SER A 56 19.61 2.69 -10.96
CA SER A 56 18.81 3.89 -10.73
C SER A 56 17.75 3.69 -9.63
N LEU A 57 17.09 2.53 -9.60
CA LEU A 57 16.11 2.20 -8.57
C LEU A 57 16.74 2.15 -7.17
N GLU A 58 17.89 1.51 -7.04
CA GLU A 58 18.64 1.38 -5.78
C GLU A 58 19.09 2.75 -5.27
N GLN A 59 19.63 3.60 -6.15
CA GLN A 59 20.04 4.96 -5.78
C GLN A 59 18.87 5.79 -5.23
N ILE A 60 17.69 5.68 -5.85
CA ILE A 60 16.48 6.36 -5.35
C ILE A 60 16.04 5.74 -4.01
N ASP A 61 16.09 4.42 -3.84
CA ASP A 61 15.73 3.76 -2.57
C ASP A 61 16.62 4.23 -1.42
N ASP A 62 17.93 4.25 -1.62
CA ASP A 62 18.89 4.69 -0.61
C ASP A 62 18.65 6.15 -0.23
N THR A 63 18.38 7.01 -1.20
CA THR A 63 18.06 8.41 -0.96
C THR A 63 16.79 8.56 -0.13
N LEU A 64 15.72 7.83 -0.48
CA LEU A 64 14.46 7.87 0.27
C LEU A 64 14.62 7.29 1.68
N ARG A 65 15.46 6.26 1.84
CA ARG A 65 15.81 5.69 3.15
C ARG A 65 16.55 6.70 4.01
N THR A 66 17.46 7.50 3.45
CA THR A 66 18.08 8.60 4.20
C THR A 66 17.06 9.69 4.56
N LEU A 67 16.18 10.06 3.62
CA LEU A 67 15.10 11.01 3.87
C LEU A 67 14.21 10.59 5.04
N TYR A 68 13.89 9.29 5.16
CA TYR A 68 13.09 8.76 6.27
C TYR A 68 13.62 9.18 7.64
N TYR A 69 14.94 9.15 7.85
CA TYR A 69 15.55 9.51 9.13
C TYR A 69 15.48 11.01 9.46
N THR A 70 15.11 11.85 8.49
CA THR A 70 14.94 13.30 8.69
C THR A 70 13.51 13.70 9.01
N ILE A 71 12.55 12.77 8.94
CA ILE A 71 11.13 13.03 9.13
C ILE A 71 10.76 12.74 10.58
N ASP A 72 10.51 13.80 11.36
CA ASP A 72 10.13 13.69 12.77
C ASP A 72 8.74 13.08 12.98
N ASN A 73 7.80 13.32 12.04
CA ASN A 73 6.46 12.75 12.06
C ASN A 73 5.78 12.78 10.67
N TRP A 74 4.77 11.93 10.52
CA TRP A 74 4.02 11.74 9.26
C TRP A 74 2.72 12.55 9.16
N SER A 75 2.52 13.55 10.03
CA SER A 75 1.39 14.47 9.88
C SER A 75 1.51 15.19 8.55
N ASP A 76 0.36 15.51 7.96
CA ASP A 76 0.22 16.21 6.69
C ASP A 76 0.75 15.44 5.47
N ALA A 77 1.15 14.18 5.62
CA ALA A 77 1.54 13.34 4.48
C ALA A 77 0.34 12.97 3.58
N PHE A 78 -0.88 13.05 4.12
CA PHE A 78 -2.14 12.91 3.40
C PHE A 78 -3.15 13.91 3.99
N GLY A 79 -4.06 14.44 3.16
CA GLY A 79 -5.00 15.47 3.56
C GLY A 79 -5.62 16.18 2.35
N ASP A 80 -6.28 17.31 2.62
CA ASP A 80 -6.90 18.13 1.58
C ASP A 80 -5.87 18.78 0.65
N VAL A 81 -6.30 19.10 -0.58
CA VAL A 81 -5.45 19.80 -1.55
C VAL A 81 -4.95 21.12 -0.95
N GLY A 82 -3.62 21.30 -0.93
CA GLY A 82 -2.96 22.47 -0.35
C GLY A 82 -2.60 22.36 1.13
N GLN A 83 -2.99 21.27 1.81
CA GLN A 83 -2.61 20.97 3.19
C GLN A 83 -1.63 19.80 3.29
N VAL A 84 -1.27 19.19 2.15
CA VAL A 84 -0.38 18.04 2.09
C VAL A 84 1.07 18.49 1.93
N ASP A 85 1.94 17.96 2.79
CA ASP A 85 3.39 18.03 2.60
C ASP A 85 3.78 17.14 1.40
N PRO A 86 4.28 17.73 0.30
CA PRO A 86 4.55 16.99 -0.93
C PRO A 86 5.69 15.97 -0.78
N VAL A 87 6.65 16.21 0.11
CA VAL A 87 7.79 15.32 0.33
C VAL A 87 7.35 14.08 1.10
N LYS A 88 6.57 14.27 2.17
CA LYS A 88 6.02 13.16 2.95
C LYS A 88 5.02 12.34 2.12
N PHE A 89 4.17 13.02 1.34
CA PHE A 89 3.23 12.36 0.43
C PHE A 89 3.96 11.53 -0.63
N PHE A 90 5.00 12.08 -1.26
CA PHE A 90 5.80 11.35 -2.23
C PHE A 90 6.47 10.10 -1.63
N TYR A 91 7.03 10.22 -0.44
CA TYR A 91 7.60 9.07 0.26
C TYR A 91 6.54 8.00 0.56
N LEU A 92 5.37 8.39 1.09
CA LEU A 92 4.33 7.44 1.46
C LEU A 92 3.64 6.75 0.28
N GLN A 93 3.62 7.38 -0.90
CA GLN A 93 3.19 6.69 -2.14
C GLN A 93 4.04 5.45 -2.44
N ARG A 94 5.34 5.48 -2.14
CA ARG A 94 6.25 4.34 -2.38
C ARG A 94 6.01 3.17 -1.42
N VAL A 95 5.80 3.46 -0.13
CA VAL A 95 5.65 2.41 0.91
C VAL A 95 4.27 1.76 0.94
N GLY A 96 3.34 2.16 0.06
CA GLY A 96 2.05 1.49 -0.11
C GLY A 96 1.18 1.56 1.14
N VAL A 97 1.14 2.72 1.82
CA VAL A 97 0.29 2.87 3.01
C VAL A 97 -1.17 2.84 2.59
N ASP A 98 -1.84 1.76 2.99
CA ASP A 98 -3.29 1.66 2.86
C ASP A 98 -3.99 2.52 3.92
N TRP A 99 -4.51 3.68 3.52
CA TRP A 99 -5.23 4.60 4.39
C TRP A 99 -6.57 3.99 4.84
N ARG A 100 -6.77 3.90 6.16
CA ARG A 100 -8.08 3.62 6.78
C ARG A 100 -8.70 4.95 7.25
N PRO A 101 -9.75 5.46 6.60
CA PRO A 101 -10.53 6.57 7.14
C PRO A 101 -11.00 6.20 8.55
N GLY A 102 -10.63 7.00 9.56
CA GLY A 102 -11.14 6.87 10.94
C GLY A 102 -10.25 6.14 11.96
N THR A 103 -9.03 5.73 11.61
CA THR A 103 -8.07 5.20 12.60
C THR A 103 -6.98 6.22 12.91
N VAL A 104 -7.10 6.96 14.02
CA VAL A 104 -5.98 7.75 14.57
C VAL A 104 -4.96 6.76 15.14
N ARG A 105 -3.82 6.57 14.46
CA ARG A 105 -2.66 5.90 15.04
C ARG A 105 -1.72 6.96 15.62
N SER A 106 -1.57 6.97 16.94
CA SER A 106 -0.35 7.51 17.55
C SER A 106 0.78 6.57 17.18
N THR A 107 1.66 6.98 16.27
CA THR A 107 2.93 6.29 16.05
C THR A 107 3.82 6.63 17.25
N HIS A 108 3.81 5.80 18.29
CA HIS A 108 4.93 5.77 19.23
C HIS A 108 6.13 5.19 18.49
N PRO A 109 7.32 5.81 18.57
CA PRO A 109 8.53 5.20 18.03
C PRO A 109 8.78 3.85 18.71
N PRO A 110 9.31 2.84 18.00
CA PRO A 110 9.64 1.57 18.62
C PRO A 110 10.67 1.81 19.71
N THR A 111 10.30 1.50 20.97
CA THR A 111 11.27 1.41 22.05
C THR A 111 12.12 0.17 21.79
N ASP A 112 13.41 0.36 21.50
CA ASP A 112 14.35 -0.74 21.34
C ASP A 112 14.52 -1.45 22.69
N THR A 113 13.82 -2.56 22.88
CA THR A 113 14.04 -3.49 23.97
C THR A 113 14.52 -4.81 23.40
N ARG A 114 15.76 -4.85 22.89
CA ARG A 114 16.49 -6.11 22.76
C ARG A 114 17.35 -6.34 24.02
N PRO A 115 17.19 -7.47 24.71
CA PRO A 115 18.16 -7.89 25.73
C PRO A 115 19.46 -8.37 25.06
N GLU A 116 20.60 -8.09 25.73
CA GLU A 116 21.94 -8.60 25.40
C GLU A 116 22.02 -10.13 25.45
#